data_AF-A0A3A0ALD4-F1
#
_entry.id   AF-A0A3A0ALD4-F1
#
_cell.length_a   1.000
_cell.length_b   1.000
_cell.length_c   1.000
_cell.angle_alpha   90.00
_cell.angle_beta   90.00
_cell.angle_gamma   90.00
#
_symmetry.space_group_name_H-M   'P 1'
#
loop_
_entity.id
_entity.type
_entity.pdbx_description
1 polymer ?
#
loop_
_entity_poly.entity_id
_entity_poly.type
_entity_poly.pdbx_seq_one_letter_code
_entity_poly.pdbx_strand_id
1 'polypeptide(L)'
;MSLLSRLHPASVHFPIALLSLASVAGLLFLYWRRRPEFIVLTWWPLYLGWAGGAVAVLTGLLAQRGLPPAAPYRDILNWHISSGLALLVVYGSLIYWRWRFGTPKAQRARVRAGQLYSDLLDDPNARIGFTLLAILGLLLVVASGWNGGRLVYEWGVNVAR
;
A
#
# COMPACT_ATOMS: atom_id res chain seq x y z
N MET A 1 -4.20 27.97 -9.50
CA MET A 1 -4.11 26.53 -9.14
C MET A 1 -5.17 26.21 -8.11
N SER A 2 -5.94 25.13 -8.29
CA SER A 2 -6.86 24.67 -7.25
C SER A 2 -6.07 24.00 -6.12
N LEU A 3 -6.56 24.08 -4.89
CA LEU A 3 -6.02 23.37 -3.72
C LEU A 3 -5.75 21.88 -4.03
N LEU A 4 -6.64 21.26 -4.81
CA LEU A 4 -6.57 19.87 -5.25
C LEU A 4 -5.25 19.51 -5.97
N SER A 5 -4.73 20.42 -6.81
CA SER A 5 -3.48 20.20 -7.57
C SER A 5 -2.23 20.12 -6.68
N ARG A 6 -2.25 20.69 -5.47
CA ARG A 6 -1.16 20.63 -4.49
C ARG A 6 -1.36 19.53 -3.45
N LEU A 7 -2.61 19.16 -3.17
CA LEU A 7 -2.95 18.14 -2.18
C LEU A 7 -2.47 16.75 -2.59
N HIS A 8 -2.60 16.38 -3.86
CA HIS A 8 -2.22 15.03 -4.30
C HIS A 8 -0.71 14.75 -4.09
N PRO A 9 0.24 15.58 -4.58
CA PRO A 9 1.66 15.39 -4.31
C PRO A 9 2.03 15.42 -2.82
N ALA A 10 1.34 16.21 -2.00
CA ALA A 10 1.56 16.20 -0.55
C ALA A 10 1.10 14.87 0.08
N SER A 11 -0.04 14.34 -0.37
CA SER A 11 -0.68 13.16 0.22
C SER A 11 0.01 11.83 -0.07
N VAL A 12 0.92 11.75 -1.05
CA VAL A 12 1.56 10.47 -1.45
C VAL A 12 2.73 10.04 -0.55
N HIS A 13 3.40 10.97 0.14
CA HIS A 13 4.63 10.66 0.89
C HIS A 13 4.38 9.74 2.10
N PHE A 14 3.33 10.02 2.88
CA PHE A 14 3.01 9.22 4.06
C PHE A 14 2.63 7.77 3.69
N PRO A 15 1.74 7.52 2.72
CA PRO A 15 1.44 6.16 2.25
C PRO A 15 2.69 5.41 1.78
N ILE A 16 3.56 6.05 1.00
CA ILE A 16 4.79 5.42 0.50
C ILE A 16 5.66 4.95 1.67
N ALA A 17 5.93 5.82 2.63
CA ALA A 17 6.78 5.50 3.78
C ALA A 17 6.16 4.39 4.65
N LEU A 18 4.88 4.51 4.97
CA LEU A 18 4.18 3.60 5.88
C LEU A 18 3.98 2.20 5.27
N LEU A 19 3.59 2.11 4.00
CA LEU A 19 3.40 0.84 3.30
C LEU A 19 4.75 0.12 3.08
N SER A 20 5.80 0.88 2.78
CA SER A 20 7.16 0.33 2.65
C SER A 20 7.68 -0.19 3.99
N LEU A 21 7.53 0.58 5.07
CA LEU A 21 7.89 0.18 6.42
C LEU A 21 7.14 -1.09 6.83
N ALA A 22 5.82 -1.14 6.60
CA ALA A 22 5.00 -2.30 6.90
C ALA A 22 5.50 -3.57 6.18
N SER A 23 5.76 -3.44 4.88
CA SER A 23 6.20 -4.56 4.04
C SER A 23 7.58 -5.07 4.49
N VAL A 24 8.53 -4.17 4.71
CA VAL A 24 9.87 -4.53 5.16
C VAL A 24 9.81 -5.14 6.57
N ALA A 25 9.09 -4.54 7.52
CA ALA A 25 8.96 -5.08 8.87
C ALA A 25 8.38 -6.51 8.87
N GLY A 26 7.35 -6.77 8.06
CA GLY A 26 6.77 -8.11 7.94
C GLY A 26 7.75 -9.12 7.33
N LEU A 27 8.51 -8.72 6.32
CA LEU A 27 9.55 -9.57 5.73
C LEU A 27 10.69 -9.83 6.74
N LEU A 28 11.13 -8.84 7.50
CA LEU A 28 12.14 -9.01 8.55
C LEU A 28 11.65 -9.94 9.67
N PHE A 29 10.37 -9.88 10.03
CA PHE A 29 9.77 -10.83 10.96
C PHE A 29 9.82 -12.27 10.44
N LEU A 30 9.48 -12.48 9.17
CA LEU A 30 9.41 -13.81 8.55
C LEU A 30 10.76 -14.44 8.21
N TYR A 31 11.79 -13.63 7.95
CA TYR A 31 13.07 -14.12 7.41
C TYR A 31 14.30 -13.78 8.25
N TRP A 32 14.19 -12.88 9.24
CA TRP A 32 15.35 -12.49 10.03
C TRP A 32 15.18 -12.69 11.53
N ARG A 33 14.28 -11.95 12.19
CA ARG A 33 14.09 -12.03 13.65
C ARG A 33 12.60 -11.93 14.00
N ARG A 34 12.12 -12.89 14.78
CA ARG A 34 10.72 -12.95 15.25
C ARG A 34 10.51 -12.09 16.50
N ARG A 35 10.59 -10.78 16.31
CA ARG A 35 10.43 -9.78 17.36
C ARG A 35 9.03 -9.17 17.33
N PRO A 36 8.33 -9.02 18.48
CA PRO A 36 6.97 -8.48 18.52
C PRO A 36 6.88 -7.05 17.97
N GLU A 37 7.96 -6.27 18.05
CA GLU A 37 8.07 -4.94 17.48
C GLU A 37 7.83 -4.95 15.96
N PHE A 38 8.29 -5.96 15.24
CA PHE A 38 8.04 -6.07 13.81
C PHE A 38 6.58 -6.35 13.47
N ILE A 39 5.84 -7.04 14.35
CA ILE A 39 4.40 -7.23 14.17
C ILE A 39 3.68 -5.87 14.27
N VAL A 40 4.04 -5.07 15.26
CA VAL A 40 3.51 -3.71 15.45
C VAL A 40 3.86 -2.83 14.24
N LEU A 41 5.12 -2.85 13.81
CA LEU A 41 5.62 -2.09 12.65
C LEU A 41 5.09 -2.63 11.30
N THR A 42 4.59 -3.86 11.26
CA THR A 42 3.87 -4.37 10.09
C THR A 42 2.47 -3.78 10.03
N TRP A 43 1.69 -3.95 11.09
CA TRP A 43 0.25 -3.76 10.99
C TRP A 43 -0.21 -2.31 11.15
N TRP A 44 0.35 -1.55 12.11
CA TRP A 44 -0.05 -0.16 12.30
C TRP A 44 0.31 0.73 11.10
N PRO A 45 1.55 0.70 10.58
CA PRO A 45 1.88 1.41 9.36
C PRO A 45 1.09 0.92 8.16
N LEU A 46 0.76 -0.38 8.06
CA LEU A 46 -0.07 -0.89 6.97
C LEU A 46 -1.46 -0.24 6.97
N TYR A 47 -2.12 -0.16 8.13
CA TYR A 47 -3.45 0.45 8.24
C TYR A 47 -3.43 1.94 7.90
N LEU A 48 -2.51 2.69 8.50
CA LEU A 48 -2.38 4.13 8.28
C LEU A 48 -1.94 4.44 6.84
N GLY A 49 -1.01 3.65 6.31
CA GLY A 49 -0.52 3.77 4.93
C GLY A 49 -1.61 3.44 3.91
N TRP A 50 -2.43 2.42 4.14
CA TRP A 50 -3.55 2.08 3.27
C TRP A 50 -4.65 3.15 3.30
N ALA A 51 -5.02 3.65 4.48
CA ALA A 51 -5.98 4.74 4.61
C ALA A 51 -5.48 6.03 3.93
N GLY A 52 -4.21 6.40 4.16
CA GLY A 52 -3.59 7.52 3.46
C GLY A 52 -3.49 7.29 1.95
N GLY A 53 -3.23 6.05 1.52
CA GLY A 53 -3.21 5.67 0.11
C GLY A 53 -4.57 5.88 -0.56
N ALA A 54 -5.66 5.57 0.14
CA ALA A 54 -7.02 5.81 -0.36
C ALA A 54 -7.28 7.31 -0.54
N VAL A 55 -6.81 8.14 0.39
CA VAL A 55 -6.86 9.61 0.26
C VAL A 55 -6.02 10.07 -0.93
N ALA A 56 -4.81 9.54 -1.12
CA ALA A 56 -3.93 9.91 -2.23
C ALA A 56 -4.53 9.53 -3.60
N VAL A 57 -5.15 8.36 -3.71
CA VAL A 57 -5.88 7.93 -4.92
C VAL A 57 -7.07 8.86 -5.18
N LEU A 58 -7.87 9.17 -4.16
CA LEU A 58 -9.02 10.06 -4.31
C LEU A 58 -8.59 11.46 -4.78
N THR A 59 -7.58 12.06 -4.14
CA THR A 59 -7.08 13.39 -4.52
C THR A 59 -6.48 13.37 -5.93
N GLY A 60 -5.80 12.30 -6.32
CA GLY A 60 -5.23 12.12 -7.66
C GLY A 60 -6.30 12.03 -8.76
N LEU A 61 -7.33 11.22 -8.54
CA LEU A 61 -8.47 11.09 -9.48
C LEU A 61 -9.26 12.40 -9.61
N LEU A 62 -9.39 13.17 -8.54
CA LEU A 62 -10.01 14.50 -8.60
C LEU A 62 -9.13 15.48 -9.37
N ALA A 63 -7.81 15.47 -9.16
CA ALA A 63 -6.87 16.33 -9.88
C ALA A 63 -6.82 16.01 -11.39
N GLN A 64 -7.00 14.74 -11.78
CA GLN A 64 -7.01 14.32 -13.18
C GLN A 64 -8.12 14.97 -14.01
N ARG A 65 -9.27 15.32 -13.41
CA ARG A 65 -10.43 15.87 -14.14
C ARG A 65 -10.14 17.17 -14.89
N GLY A 66 -9.12 17.92 -14.45
CA GLY A 66 -8.69 19.16 -15.09
C GLY A 66 -7.66 18.98 -16.21
N LEU A 67 -7.25 17.74 -16.52
CA LEU A 67 -6.21 17.48 -17.52
C LEU A 67 -6.80 17.34 -18.94
N PRO A 68 -6.03 17.70 -19.99
CA PRO A 68 -6.45 17.51 -21.37
C PRO A 68 -6.72 16.02 -21.70
N PRO A 69 -7.82 15.67 -22.38
CA PRO A 69 -8.14 14.27 -22.70
C PRO A 69 -7.11 13.55 -23.59
N ALA A 70 -6.36 14.29 -24.41
CA ALA A 70 -5.36 13.79 -25.34
C ALA A 70 -3.96 14.32 -25.02
N ALA A 71 -3.58 14.25 -23.73
CA ALA A 71 -2.24 14.65 -23.30
C ALA A 71 -1.16 13.65 -23.77
N PRO A 72 0.06 14.12 -24.14
CA PRO A 72 1.15 13.25 -24.58
C PRO A 72 1.68 12.29 -23.50
N TYR A 73 1.38 12.55 -22.23
CA TYR A 73 1.75 11.72 -21.07
C TYR A 73 0.63 10.78 -20.59
N ARG A 74 -0.45 10.60 -21.38
CA ARG A 74 -1.63 9.83 -20.98
C ARG A 74 -1.29 8.39 -20.54
N ASP A 75 -0.37 7.73 -21.22
CA ASP A 75 0.01 6.36 -20.88
C ASP A 75 0.71 6.28 -19.52
N ILE A 76 1.62 7.22 -19.25
CA ILE A 76 2.32 7.33 -17.96
C ILE A 76 1.31 7.63 -16.84
N LEU A 77 0.35 8.53 -17.12
CA LEU A 77 -0.72 8.86 -16.19
C LEU A 77 -1.59 7.64 -15.87
N ASN A 78 -2.01 6.88 -16.88
CA ASN A 78 -2.80 5.67 -16.70
C ASN A 78 -2.02 4.62 -15.89
N TRP A 79 -0.74 4.41 -16.17
CA TRP A 79 0.11 3.50 -15.38
C TRP A 79 0.23 3.96 -13.92
N HIS A 80 0.38 5.26 -13.66
CA HIS A 80 0.39 5.80 -12.31
C HIS A 80 -0.94 5.57 -11.57
N ILE A 81 -2.08 5.81 -12.23
CA ILE A 81 -3.41 5.58 -11.65
C ILE A 81 -3.64 4.09 -11.38
N SER A 82 -3.38 3.23 -12.38
CA SER A 82 -3.59 1.79 -12.29
C SER A 82 -2.73 1.16 -11.19
N SER A 83 -1.46 1.58 -11.08
CA SER A 83 -0.58 1.12 -9.99
C SER A 83 -1.04 1.62 -8.61
N GLY A 84 -1.56 2.84 -8.50
CA GLY A 84 -2.17 3.36 -7.29
C GLY A 84 -3.41 2.57 -6.83
N LEU A 85 -4.29 2.21 -7.77
CA LEU A 85 -5.45 1.35 -7.47
C LEU A 85 -5.03 -0.08 -7.10
N ALA A 86 -4.05 -0.65 -7.82
CA ALA A 86 -3.50 -1.96 -7.51
C ALA A 86 -2.89 -2.02 -6.10
N LEU A 87 -2.22 -0.96 -5.65
CA LEU A 87 -1.71 -0.84 -4.27
C LEU A 87 -2.83 -0.96 -3.23
N LEU A 88 -3.97 -0.30 -3.45
CA LEU A 88 -5.12 -0.41 -2.54
C LEU A 88 -5.66 -1.84 -2.47
N VAL A 89 -5.71 -2.54 -3.60
CA VAL A 89 -6.17 -3.93 -3.65
C VAL A 89 -5.17 -4.87 -2.95
N VAL A 90 -3.88 -4.75 -3.24
CA VAL A 90 -2.83 -5.62 -2.68
C VAL A 90 -2.74 -5.48 -1.15
N TYR A 91 -2.60 -4.24 -0.66
CA TYR A 91 -2.50 -4.00 0.78
C TYR A 91 -3.84 -4.17 1.50
N GLY A 92 -4.96 -3.86 0.83
CA GLY A 92 -6.30 -4.17 1.31
C GLY A 92 -6.52 -5.67 1.49
N SER A 93 -5.96 -6.49 0.60
CA SER A 93 -6.00 -7.96 0.70
C SER A 93 -5.23 -8.46 1.92
N LEU A 94 -4.06 -7.89 2.22
CA LEU A 94 -3.31 -8.21 3.45
C LEU A 94 -4.09 -7.83 4.72
N ILE A 95 -4.68 -6.63 4.74
CA ILE A 95 -5.54 -6.17 5.84
C ILE A 95 -6.73 -7.11 6.02
N TYR A 96 -7.42 -7.44 4.93
CA TYR A 96 -8.57 -8.33 4.94
C TYR A 96 -8.18 -9.73 5.44
N TRP A 97 -7.05 -10.27 4.98
CA TRP A 97 -6.58 -11.59 5.41
C TRP A 97 -6.28 -11.62 6.91
N ARG A 98 -5.59 -10.61 7.44
CA ARG A 98 -5.36 -10.50 8.88
C ARG A 98 -6.65 -10.36 9.65
N TRP A 99 -7.60 -9.55 9.17
CA TRP A 99 -8.90 -9.41 9.81
C TRP A 99 -9.66 -10.74 9.87
N ARG A 100 -9.71 -11.49 8.76
CA ARG A 100 -10.31 -12.83 8.71
C ARG A 100 -9.63 -13.78 9.69
N PHE A 101 -8.30 -13.74 9.75
CA PHE A 101 -7.50 -14.49 10.70
C PHE A 101 -7.82 -14.10 12.15
N GLY A 102 -8.05 -12.82 12.45
CA GLY A 102 -8.35 -12.31 13.79
C GLY A 102 -9.78 -12.54 14.29
N THR A 103 -10.70 -13.04 13.46
CA THR A 103 -12.10 -13.20 13.89
C THR A 103 -12.24 -14.18 15.07
N PRO A 104 -13.17 -13.95 16.04
CA PRO A 104 -13.36 -14.86 17.18
C PRO A 104 -13.66 -16.30 16.77
N LYS A 105 -14.40 -16.48 15.66
CA LYS A 105 -14.69 -17.79 15.08
C LYS A 105 -13.41 -18.48 14.60
N ALA A 106 -12.54 -17.79 13.87
CA ALA A 106 -11.28 -18.33 13.38
C ALA A 106 -10.32 -18.64 14.56
N GLN A 107 -10.23 -17.74 15.54
CA GLN A 107 -9.43 -17.95 16.75
C GLN A 107 -9.86 -19.22 17.50
N ARG A 108 -11.16 -19.40 17.77
CA ARG A 108 -11.68 -20.61 18.43
C ARG A 108 -11.40 -21.89 17.63
N ALA A 109 -11.53 -21.84 16.31
CA ALA A 109 -11.23 -22.98 15.45
C ALA A 109 -9.75 -23.38 15.53
N ARG A 110 -8.83 -22.41 15.52
CA ARG A 110 -7.38 -22.66 15.67
C ARG A 110 -7.03 -23.24 17.03
N VAL A 111 -7.58 -22.68 18.11
CA VAL A 111 -7.37 -23.19 19.48
C VAL A 111 -7.86 -24.64 19.59
N ARG A 112 -9.03 -24.98 19.03
CA ARG A 112 -9.53 -26.37 18.98
C ARG A 112 -8.63 -27.30 18.17
N ALA A 113 -7.98 -26.79 17.13
CA ALA A 113 -7.00 -27.51 16.33
C ALA A 113 -5.61 -27.58 16.99
N GLY A 114 -5.45 -27.11 18.23
CA GLY A 114 -4.17 -27.10 18.95
C GLY A 114 -3.15 -26.08 18.44
N GLN A 115 -3.58 -25.12 17.62
CA GLN A 115 -2.71 -24.09 17.05
C GLN A 115 -2.61 -22.89 18.00
N LEU A 116 -1.37 -22.52 18.35
CA LEU A 116 -1.05 -21.46 19.32
C LEU A 116 -0.56 -20.15 18.66
N TYR A 117 -0.85 -19.94 17.37
CA TYR A 117 -0.44 -18.73 16.64
C TYR A 117 -1.19 -17.49 17.15
N SER A 118 -0.45 -16.43 17.51
CA SER A 118 -1.03 -15.19 18.03
C SER A 118 -1.31 -14.15 16.94
N ASP A 119 -0.52 -14.10 15.86
CA ASP A 119 -0.75 -13.25 14.69
C ASP A 119 -0.71 -14.05 13.37
N LEU A 120 -1.21 -13.46 12.28
CA LEU A 120 -1.16 -14.07 10.94
C LEU A 120 0.28 -14.39 10.52
N LEU A 121 1.25 -13.55 10.90
CA LEU A 121 2.65 -13.77 10.57
C LEU A 121 3.27 -15.00 11.26
N ASP A 122 2.63 -15.52 12.31
CA ASP A 122 3.09 -16.74 12.99
C ASP A 122 2.63 -18.02 12.28
N ASP A 123 1.58 -17.93 11.45
CA ASP A 123 1.03 -19.06 10.70
C ASP A 123 1.98 -19.45 9.54
N PRO A 124 2.56 -20.66 9.55
CA PRO A 124 3.45 -21.13 8.48
C PRO A 124 2.77 -21.11 7.10
N ASN A 125 1.45 -21.35 7.06
CA ASN A 125 0.68 -21.37 5.81
C ASN A 125 0.51 -19.97 5.22
N ALA A 126 0.61 -18.92 6.05
CA ALA A 126 0.48 -17.55 5.61
C ALA A 126 1.79 -16.99 5.01
N ARG A 127 2.93 -17.60 5.31
CA ARG A 127 4.27 -17.07 4.98
C ARG A 127 4.42 -16.69 3.52
N ILE A 128 4.21 -17.65 2.60
CA ILE A 128 4.42 -17.43 1.16
C ILE A 128 3.44 -16.37 0.63
N GLY A 129 2.15 -16.50 0.97
CA GLY A 129 1.15 -15.54 0.52
C GLY A 129 1.43 -14.12 1.00
N PHE A 130 1.84 -13.96 2.27
CA PHE A 130 2.20 -12.66 2.81
C PHE A 130 3.42 -12.09 2.07
N THR A 131 4.46 -12.90 1.87
CA THR A 131 5.68 -12.48 1.17
C THR A 131 5.40 -12.02 -0.25
N LEU A 132 4.60 -12.78 -1.01
CA LEU A 132 4.24 -12.42 -2.38
C LEU A 132 3.49 -11.09 -2.43
N LEU A 133 2.51 -10.88 -1.55
CA LEU A 133 1.75 -9.62 -1.50
C LEU A 133 2.62 -8.45 -1.03
N ALA A 134 3.51 -8.65 -0.06
CA ALA A 134 4.41 -7.61 0.43
C ALA A 134 5.43 -7.18 -0.64
N ILE A 135 6.03 -8.13 -1.35
CA ILE A 135 6.98 -7.85 -2.45
C ILE A 135 6.25 -7.16 -3.61
N LEU A 136 5.08 -7.69 -4.01
CA LEU A 136 4.27 -7.05 -5.06
C LEU A 136 3.90 -5.62 -4.68
N GLY A 137 3.48 -5.39 -3.43
CA GLY A 137 3.21 -4.06 -2.89
C GLY A 137 4.40 -3.11 -3.00
N LEU A 138 5.59 -3.54 -2.57
CA LEU A 138 6.83 -2.76 -2.69
C LEU A 138 7.17 -2.41 -4.13
N LEU A 139 7.06 -3.38 -5.05
CA LEU A 139 7.29 -3.15 -6.48
C LEU A 139 6.30 -2.13 -7.06
N LEU A 140 5.03 -2.21 -6.67
CA LEU A 140 4.02 -1.25 -7.09
C LEU A 140 4.24 0.15 -6.50
N VAL A 141 4.74 0.26 -5.25
CA VAL A 141 5.13 1.56 -4.65
C VAL A 141 6.22 2.21 -5.49
N VAL A 142 7.26 1.46 -5.86
CA VAL A 142 8.35 1.96 -6.69
C VAL A 142 7.85 2.37 -8.08
N ALA A 143 7.06 1.52 -8.75
CA ALA A 143 6.53 1.80 -10.07
C ALA A 143 5.59 3.02 -10.09
N SER A 144 4.70 3.14 -9.09
CA SER A 144 3.79 4.26 -8.95
C SER A 144 4.55 5.56 -8.68
N GLY A 145 5.53 5.53 -7.77
CA GLY A 145 6.39 6.68 -7.44
C GLY A 145 7.23 7.14 -8.63
N TRP A 146 7.79 6.20 -9.41
CA TRP A 146 8.54 6.52 -10.62
C TRP A 146 7.67 7.25 -11.66
N ASN A 147 6.50 6.69 -12.00
CA ASN A 147 5.59 7.34 -12.94
C ASN A 147 5.06 8.68 -12.43
N GLY A 148 4.78 8.80 -11.13
CA GLY A 148 4.41 10.05 -10.49
C GLY A 148 5.51 11.12 -10.62
N GLY A 149 6.77 10.72 -10.38
CA GLY A 149 7.94 11.57 -10.59
C GLY A 149 8.04 12.04 -12.04
N ARG A 150 7.88 11.15 -13.02
CA ARG A 150 7.91 11.52 -14.45
C ARG A 150 6.82 12.54 -14.80
N LEU A 151 5.59 12.35 -14.32
CA LEU A 151 4.49 13.29 -14.54
C LEU A 151 4.83 14.69 -14.04
N VAL A 152 5.49 14.80 -12.88
CA VAL A 152 5.85 16.08 -12.28
C VAL A 152 7.10 16.69 -12.94
N TYR A 153 8.20 15.92 -13.02
CA TYR A 153 9.52 16.45 -13.40
C TYR A 153 9.73 16.52 -14.92
N GLU A 154 9.18 15.59 -15.71
CA GLU A 154 9.30 15.64 -17.18
C GLU A 154 8.17 16.47 -17.82
N TRP A 155 6.94 16.29 -17.32
CA TRP A 155 5.74 16.81 -17.99
C TRP A 155 5.10 18.01 -17.27
N GLY A 156 5.58 18.40 -16.09
CA GLY A 156 5.06 19.54 -15.34
C GLY A 156 3.59 19.40 -14.92
N VAL A 157 3.08 18.16 -14.83
CA VAL A 157 1.68 17.90 -14.48
C VAL A 157 1.42 18.42 -13.07
N ASN A 158 0.44 19.32 -12.95
CA ASN A 158 0.05 19.98 -11.70
C ASN A 158 1.16 20.79 -11.01
N VAL A 159 2.19 21.22 -11.75
CA VAL A 159 3.22 22.15 -11.26
C VAL A 159 2.86 23.57 -11.75
N ALA A 160 2.91 24.58 -10.88
CA ALA A 160 2.82 25.97 -11.31
C ALA A 160 4.07 26.34 -12.10
N ARG A 161 3.90 26.83 -13.33
CA ARG A 161 4.89 27.72 -13.95
C ARG A 161 4.56 29.15 -13.58
#